data_AF-A0A5N5IVZ9-F1
#
_entry.id   AF-A0A5N5IVZ9-F1
#
_cell.length_a   1.000
_cell.length_b   1.000
_cell.length_c   1.000
_cell.angle_alpha   90.00
_cell.angle_beta   90.00
_cell.angle_gamma   90.00
#
_symmetry.space_group_name_H-M   'P 1'
#
loop_
_entity.id
_entity.type
_entity.pdbx_description
1 polymer ?
#
loop_
_entity_poly.entity_id
_entity_poly.type
_entity_poly.pdbx_seq_one_letter_code
_entity_poly.pdbx_strand_id
1 'polypeptide(L)'
;MKKYARMLLLALCISFTVLPVQQANATPIAILEIIKAGIKKVIKAVDLKIQRLQNKTIWLQNAQKTLENTLSKLKLDEISEWTEKQKEQYREYYEELAKVKAIISYYQRIRDITQKQVRLVNEYQHAWQLIQQDDHFTTDEIEYMSQVYSGILEESLNNIDQITLIVQSFTTTMSDAKRLEIINNAADQVDANYDDLMRFNQQNVLLSLSRAKTSIEVQTVKKLYGLPQ
;
A
#
# COMPACT_ATOMS: atom_id res chain seq x y z
N MET A 1 62.35 5.22 126.33
CA MET A 1 61.68 5.25 125.01
C MET A 1 61.79 6.61 124.32
N LYS A 2 63.00 7.13 124.03
CA LYS A 2 63.19 8.42 123.31
C LYS A 2 64.15 8.33 122.10
N LYS A 3 64.89 7.22 121.95
CA LYS A 3 65.84 7.00 120.83
C LYS A 3 65.16 6.39 119.58
N TYR A 4 64.18 5.50 119.76
CA TYR A 4 63.44 4.89 118.64
C TYR A 4 62.47 5.87 117.96
N ALA A 5 61.86 6.79 118.72
CA ALA A 5 61.02 7.84 118.14
C ALA A 5 61.82 8.83 117.28
N ARG A 6 63.08 9.12 117.63
CA ARG A 6 63.97 9.94 116.79
C ARG A 6 64.44 9.19 115.53
N MET A 7 64.66 7.87 115.61
CA MET A 7 64.98 7.06 114.42
C MET A 7 63.78 6.89 113.48
N LEU A 8 62.56 6.78 114.00
CA LEU A 8 61.34 6.72 113.19
C LEU A 8 60.99 8.08 112.55
N LEU A 9 61.27 9.20 113.23
CA LEU A 9 61.13 10.55 112.66
C LEU A 9 62.20 10.85 111.59
N LEU A 10 63.43 10.33 111.76
CA LEU A 10 64.48 10.46 110.74
C LEU A 10 64.22 9.57 109.52
N ALA A 11 63.58 8.41 109.69
CA ALA A 11 63.17 7.55 108.57
C ALA A 11 61.95 8.11 107.81
N LEU A 12 61.07 8.86 108.48
CA LEU A 12 59.90 9.51 107.85
C LEU A 12 60.26 10.80 107.08
N CYS A 13 61.37 11.47 107.44
CA CYS A 13 61.83 12.68 106.75
C CYS A 13 62.66 12.41 105.47
N ILE A 14 63.13 11.18 105.26
CA ILE A 14 63.90 10.79 104.06
C ILE A 14 62.98 10.21 102.96
N SER A 15 61.74 9.83 103.28
CA SER A 15 60.77 9.33 102.29
C SER A 15 59.98 10.43 101.55
N PHE A 16 60.19 11.71 101.86
CA PHE A 16 59.45 12.84 101.26
C PHE A 16 60.24 13.68 100.23
N THR A 17 61.47 13.28 99.87
CA THR A 17 62.34 14.02 98.92
C THR A 17 62.52 13.34 97.57
N VAL A 18 61.52 12.59 97.10
CA VAL A 18 61.46 12.16 95.68
C VAL A 18 60.11 12.54 95.09
N LEU A 19 59.90 13.85 94.97
CA LEU A 19 59.02 14.40 93.94
C LEU A 19 59.93 14.96 92.85
N PRO A 20 59.91 14.42 91.61
CA PRO A 20 60.41 15.19 90.50
C PRO A 20 59.46 16.37 90.26
N VAL A 21 59.96 17.57 90.52
CA VAL A 21 59.40 18.84 90.03
C VAL A 21 59.40 18.81 88.50
N GLN A 22 58.30 19.31 87.94
CA GLN A 22 57.88 19.34 86.55
C GLN A 22 58.99 19.56 85.50
N GLN A 23 58.93 18.76 84.43
CA GLN A 23 59.19 19.29 83.11
C GLN A 23 57.85 19.43 82.38
N ALA A 24 57.47 20.67 82.08
CA ALA A 24 56.53 20.97 81.03
C ALA A 24 57.14 20.57 79.68
N ASN A 25 57.22 19.27 79.43
CA ASN A 25 57.42 18.75 78.10
C ASN A 25 56.07 18.90 77.40
N ALA A 26 55.92 19.94 76.58
CA ALA A 26 54.97 19.91 75.49
C ALA A 26 55.34 18.67 74.65
N THR A 27 54.72 17.54 74.97
CA THR A 27 54.97 16.27 74.31
C THR A 27 54.51 16.43 72.85
N PRO A 28 55.37 16.11 71.87
CA PRO A 28 55.00 16.11 70.45
C PRO A 28 53.76 15.26 70.14
N ILE A 29 53.35 14.36 71.05
CA ILE A 29 52.26 13.40 70.89
C ILE A 29 50.88 14.08 70.84
N ALA A 30 50.59 15.07 71.70
CA ALA A 30 49.28 15.74 71.73
C ALA A 30 49.04 16.62 70.50
N ILE A 31 50.06 17.35 70.04
CA ILE A 31 50.00 18.18 68.82
C ILE A 31 49.92 17.29 67.58
N LEU A 32 50.64 16.16 67.56
CA LEU A 32 50.61 15.19 66.46
C LEU A 32 49.25 14.49 66.33
N GLU A 33 48.57 14.16 67.44
CA GLU A 33 47.22 13.58 67.42
C GLU A 33 46.16 14.57 66.93
N ILE A 34 46.26 15.84 67.32
CA ILE A 34 45.36 16.91 66.83
C ILE A 34 45.58 17.16 65.33
N ILE A 35 46.84 17.20 64.87
CA ILE A 35 47.17 17.32 63.44
C ILE A 35 46.66 16.10 62.66
N LYS A 36 46.87 14.88 63.17
CA LYS A 36 46.34 13.63 62.55
C LYS A 36 44.81 13.62 62.50
N ALA A 37 44.12 14.07 63.55
CA ALA A 37 42.67 14.16 63.59
C ALA A 37 42.13 15.23 62.62
N GLY A 38 42.81 16.38 62.52
CA GLY A 38 42.51 17.44 61.55
C GLY A 38 42.65 16.96 60.10
N ILE A 39 43.77 16.31 59.77
CA ILE A 39 44.02 15.72 58.43
C ILE A 39 42.95 14.66 58.09
N LYS A 40 42.61 13.76 59.02
CA LYS A 40 41.57 12.75 58.83
C LYS A 40 40.20 13.36 58.53
N LYS A 41 39.85 14.47 59.19
CA LYS A 41 38.59 15.20 58.97
C LYS A 41 38.56 15.88 57.59
N VAL A 42 39.69 16.44 57.14
CA VAL A 42 39.83 17.04 55.80
C VAL A 42 39.70 15.98 54.71
N ILE A 43 40.41 14.85 54.83
CA ILE A 43 40.33 13.75 53.86
C ILE A 43 38.89 13.24 53.75
N LYS A 44 38.19 13.05 54.88
CA LYS A 44 36.78 12.64 54.88
C LYS A 44 35.84 13.68 54.25
N ALA A 45 36.10 14.98 54.45
CA ALA A 45 35.30 16.04 53.83
C ALA A 45 35.54 16.13 52.31
N VAL A 46 36.78 15.93 51.86
CA VAL A 46 37.14 15.85 50.43
C VAL A 46 36.50 14.62 49.80
N ASP A 47 36.60 13.46 50.44
CA ASP A 47 35.95 12.21 50.00
C ASP A 47 34.42 12.38 49.90
N LEU A 48 33.77 12.94 50.93
CA LEU A 48 32.33 13.26 50.87
C LEU A 48 31.98 14.24 49.74
N LYS A 49 32.85 15.22 49.45
CA LYS A 49 32.63 16.14 48.32
C LYS A 49 32.80 15.42 46.98
N ILE A 50 33.79 14.54 46.85
CA ILE A 50 34.00 13.69 45.67
C ILE A 50 32.80 12.77 45.46
N GLN A 51 32.29 12.11 46.51
CA GLN A 51 31.09 11.28 46.44
C GLN A 51 29.86 12.07 46.03
N ARG A 52 29.66 13.28 46.56
CA ARG A 52 28.55 14.17 46.14
C ARG A 52 28.68 14.55 44.67
N LEU A 53 29.89 14.84 44.21
CA LEU A 53 30.15 15.15 42.80
C LEU A 53 29.89 13.93 41.92
N GLN A 54 30.39 12.76 42.29
CA GLN A 54 30.14 11.50 41.59
C GLN A 54 28.63 11.19 41.52
N ASN A 55 27.90 11.31 42.63
CA ASN A 55 26.45 11.13 42.65
C ASN A 55 25.73 12.09 41.71
N LYS A 56 26.14 13.37 41.67
CA LYS A 56 25.61 14.33 40.71
C LYS A 56 25.95 13.95 39.27
N THR A 57 27.17 13.48 38.99
CA THR A 57 27.60 13.02 37.66
C THR A 57 26.81 11.79 37.20
N ILE A 58 26.65 10.78 38.08
CA ILE A 58 25.84 9.59 37.80
C ILE A 58 24.39 9.98 37.52
N TRP A 59 23.83 10.90 38.32
CA TRP A 59 22.49 11.42 38.09
C TRP A 59 22.37 12.12 36.73
N LEU A 60 23.34 12.97 36.36
CA LEU A 60 23.37 13.64 35.06
C LEU A 60 23.50 12.65 33.90
N GLN A 61 24.32 11.61 34.04
CA GLN A 61 24.47 10.55 33.03
C GLN A 61 23.16 9.76 32.86
N ASN A 62 22.49 9.41 33.95
CA ASN A 62 21.19 8.73 33.90
C ASN A 62 20.12 9.62 33.26
N ALA A 63 20.09 10.92 33.61
CA ALA A 63 19.18 11.89 33.00
C ALA A 63 19.44 12.02 31.49
N GLN A 64 20.71 12.10 31.06
CA GLN A 64 21.09 12.11 29.64
C GLN A 64 20.64 10.83 28.93
N LYS A 65 20.87 9.65 29.53
CA LYS A 65 20.47 8.36 28.96
C LYS A 65 18.95 8.26 28.82
N THR A 66 18.18 8.73 29.80
CA THR A 66 16.72 8.79 29.71
C THR A 66 16.28 9.73 28.59
N LEU A 67 16.88 10.92 28.47
CA LEU A 67 16.59 11.86 27.39
C LEU A 67 16.90 11.25 26.02
N GLU A 68 18.05 10.59 25.88
CA GLU A 68 18.46 9.91 24.64
C GLU A 68 17.48 8.79 24.26
N ASN A 69 17.06 7.98 25.24
CA ASN A 69 16.05 6.94 25.03
C ASN A 69 14.70 7.54 24.61
N THR A 70 14.25 8.62 25.26
CA THR A 70 13.00 9.29 24.90
C THR A 70 13.07 9.91 23.51
N LEU A 71 14.17 10.61 23.19
CA LEU A 71 14.37 11.20 21.86
C LEU A 71 14.46 10.13 20.77
N SER A 72 15.18 9.04 21.03
CA SER A 72 15.27 7.91 20.10
C SER A 72 13.89 7.29 19.87
N LYS A 73 13.11 7.10 20.93
CA LYS A 73 11.73 6.59 20.82
C LYS A 73 10.85 7.54 20.02
N LEU A 74 10.85 8.84 20.33
CA LEU A 74 10.08 9.85 19.58
C LEU A 74 10.45 9.88 18.09
N LYS A 75 11.75 9.81 17.77
CA LYS A 75 12.22 9.71 16.37
C LYS A 75 11.74 8.44 15.68
N LEU A 76 11.77 7.30 16.37
CA LEU A 76 11.27 6.03 15.82
C LEU A 76 9.76 6.09 15.60
N ASP A 77 9.01 6.67 16.54
CA ASP A 77 7.57 6.85 16.44
C ASP A 77 7.22 7.78 15.25
N GLU A 78 7.95 8.89 15.07
CA GLU A 78 7.80 9.81 13.94
C GLU A 78 8.12 9.14 12.60
N ILE A 79 9.22 8.39 12.52
CA ILE A 79 9.58 7.62 11.31
C ILE A 79 8.50 6.58 11.00
N SER A 80 7.98 5.89 12.03
CA SER A 80 6.93 4.89 11.87
C SER A 80 5.64 5.53 11.36
N GLU A 81 5.21 6.65 11.95
CA GLU A 81 4.00 7.37 11.53
C GLU A 81 4.15 7.92 10.11
N TRP A 82 5.31 8.49 9.78
CA TRP A 82 5.61 8.96 8.44
C TRP A 82 5.61 7.81 7.42
N THR A 83 6.18 6.65 7.77
CA THR A 83 6.20 5.46 6.91
C THR A 83 4.79 4.93 6.66
N GLU A 84 3.93 4.88 7.68
CA GLU A 84 2.54 4.45 7.52
C GLU A 84 1.75 5.44 6.66
N LYS A 85 1.92 6.75 6.88
CA LYS A 85 1.31 7.79 6.04
C LYS A 85 1.76 7.68 4.57
N GLN A 86 3.05 7.43 4.33
CA GLN A 86 3.57 7.22 2.97
C GLN A 86 2.93 5.98 2.34
N LYS A 87 2.91 4.85 3.05
CA LYS A 87 2.29 3.61 2.58
C LYS A 87 0.82 3.83 2.21
N GLU A 88 0.09 4.55 3.04
CA GLU A 88 -1.33 4.85 2.80
C GLU A 88 -1.52 5.75 1.57
N GLN A 89 -0.73 6.82 1.43
CA GLN A 89 -0.77 7.68 0.25
C GLN A 89 -0.45 6.90 -1.05
N TYR A 90 0.56 6.03 -1.02
CA TYR A 90 0.87 5.17 -2.16
C TYR A 90 -0.26 4.18 -2.45
N ARG A 91 -0.86 3.58 -1.42
CA ARG A 91 -2.00 2.67 -1.56
C ARG A 91 -3.16 3.37 -2.27
N GLU A 92 -3.58 4.54 -1.76
CA GLU A 92 -4.63 5.36 -2.37
C GLU A 92 -4.31 5.73 -3.82
N TYR A 93 -3.08 6.20 -4.08
CA TYR A 93 -2.64 6.56 -5.42
C TYR A 93 -2.73 5.38 -6.41
N TYR A 94 -2.24 4.20 -6.02
CA TYR A 94 -2.28 3.02 -6.89
C TYR A 94 -3.70 2.48 -7.07
N GLU A 95 -4.56 2.57 -6.05
CA GLU A 95 -5.97 2.22 -6.15
C GLU A 95 -6.71 3.13 -7.13
N GLU A 96 -6.50 4.45 -7.06
CA GLU A 96 -7.08 5.40 -8.01
C GLU A 96 -6.56 5.17 -9.44
N LEU A 97 -5.26 4.91 -9.59
CA LEU A 97 -4.67 4.58 -10.89
C LEU A 97 -5.28 3.29 -11.47
N ALA A 98 -5.51 2.27 -10.64
CA ALA A 98 -6.16 1.03 -11.06
C ALA A 98 -7.61 1.28 -11.52
N LYS A 99 -8.38 2.11 -10.80
CA LYS A 99 -9.75 2.50 -11.18
C LYS A 99 -9.77 3.22 -12.53
N VAL A 100 -8.89 4.21 -12.74
CA VAL A 100 -8.79 4.94 -14.02
C VAL A 100 -8.45 3.98 -15.16
N LYS A 101 -7.48 3.07 -14.94
CA LYS A 101 -7.11 2.06 -15.94
C LYS A 101 -8.28 1.14 -16.30
N ALA A 102 -9.06 0.71 -15.30
CA ALA A 102 -10.24 -0.12 -15.52
C ALA A 102 -11.29 0.62 -16.37
N ILE A 103 -11.59 1.87 -16.05
CA ILE A 103 -12.53 2.71 -16.82
C ILE A 103 -12.08 2.85 -18.28
N ILE A 104 -10.79 3.12 -18.53
CA ILE A 104 -10.25 3.21 -19.90
C ILE A 104 -10.45 1.89 -20.65
N SER A 105 -10.16 0.75 -20.00
CA SER A 105 -10.34 -0.57 -20.60
C SER A 105 -11.80 -0.84 -20.95
N TYR A 106 -12.74 -0.47 -20.08
CA TYR A 106 -14.17 -0.61 -20.36
C TYR A 106 -14.61 0.25 -21.54
N TYR A 107 -14.15 1.49 -21.61
CA TYR A 107 -14.46 2.38 -22.74
C TYR A 107 -13.93 1.83 -24.06
N GLN A 108 -12.70 1.30 -24.08
CA GLN A 108 -12.14 0.65 -25.26
C GLN A 108 -13.00 -0.52 -25.71
N ARG A 109 -13.42 -1.39 -24.77
CA ARG A 109 -14.27 -2.54 -25.09
C ARG A 109 -15.64 -2.11 -25.64
N ILE A 110 -16.29 -1.13 -25.02
CA ILE A 110 -17.57 -0.57 -25.49
C ILE A 110 -17.44 0.01 -26.90
N ARG A 111 -16.36 0.75 -27.17
CA ARG A 111 -16.07 1.29 -28.50
C ARG A 111 -15.92 0.17 -29.53
N ASP A 112 -15.21 -0.90 -29.20
CA ASP A 112 -14.98 -2.02 -30.12
C ASP A 112 -16.29 -2.76 -30.44
N ILE A 113 -17.18 -2.93 -29.45
CA ILE A 113 -18.54 -3.48 -29.65
C ILE A 113 -19.36 -2.57 -30.55
N THR A 114 -19.34 -1.26 -30.28
CA THR A 114 -20.06 -0.25 -31.08
C THR A 114 -19.58 -0.26 -32.53
N GLN A 115 -18.27 -0.36 -32.76
CA GLN A 115 -17.71 -0.48 -34.11
C GLN A 115 -18.17 -1.76 -34.81
N LYS A 116 -18.31 -2.87 -34.08
CA LYS A 116 -18.84 -4.12 -34.64
C LYS A 116 -20.32 -3.98 -35.02
N GLN A 117 -21.12 -3.28 -34.22
CA GLN A 117 -22.52 -2.97 -34.57
C GLN A 117 -22.64 -2.13 -35.85
N VAL A 118 -21.78 -1.12 -36.01
CA VAL A 118 -21.72 -0.34 -37.27
C VAL A 118 -21.36 -1.26 -38.45
N ARG A 119 -20.40 -2.17 -38.28
CA ARG A 119 -20.07 -3.15 -39.33
C ARG A 119 -21.25 -4.07 -39.64
N LEU A 120 -21.98 -4.56 -38.64
CA LEU A 120 -23.17 -5.39 -38.83
C LEU A 120 -24.20 -4.68 -39.72
N VAL A 121 -24.52 -3.42 -39.42
CA VAL A 121 -25.47 -2.64 -40.22
C VAL A 121 -24.97 -2.42 -41.65
N ASN A 122 -23.69 -2.12 -41.83
CA ASN A 122 -23.11 -1.94 -43.17
C ASN A 122 -23.13 -3.23 -43.99
N GLU A 123 -22.79 -4.38 -43.38
CA GLU A 123 -22.84 -5.69 -44.03
C GLU A 123 -24.27 -6.07 -44.43
N TYR A 124 -25.24 -5.78 -43.55
CA TYR A 124 -26.66 -5.93 -43.89
C TYR A 124 -27.04 -5.08 -45.10
N GLN A 125 -26.74 -3.77 -45.07
CA GLN A 125 -27.11 -2.86 -46.17
C GLN A 125 -26.48 -3.30 -47.49
N HIS A 126 -25.22 -3.71 -47.46
CA HIS A 126 -24.51 -4.22 -48.62
C HIS A 126 -25.15 -5.52 -49.15
N ALA A 127 -25.36 -6.51 -48.28
CA ALA A 127 -25.97 -7.79 -48.68
C ALA A 127 -27.39 -7.62 -49.22
N TRP A 128 -28.19 -6.75 -48.59
CA TRP A 128 -29.55 -6.45 -49.03
C TRP A 128 -29.59 -5.82 -50.42
N GLN A 129 -28.68 -4.89 -50.72
CA GLN A 129 -28.56 -4.30 -52.06
C GLN A 129 -28.22 -5.33 -53.13
N LEU A 130 -27.34 -6.29 -52.81
CA LEU A 130 -26.97 -7.36 -53.73
C LEU A 130 -28.12 -8.34 -53.98
N ILE A 131 -28.82 -8.75 -52.92
CA ILE A 131 -29.96 -9.67 -53.02
C ILE A 131 -31.09 -9.06 -53.85
N GLN A 132 -31.36 -7.76 -53.71
CA GLN A 132 -32.38 -7.07 -54.52
C GLN A 132 -32.04 -7.00 -56.01
N GLN A 133 -30.75 -7.10 -56.37
CA GLN A 133 -30.28 -7.10 -57.76
C GLN A 133 -30.13 -8.51 -58.33
N ASP A 134 -30.34 -9.54 -57.50
CA ASP A 134 -30.12 -10.92 -57.88
C ASP A 134 -31.41 -11.57 -58.40
N ASP A 135 -31.46 -11.81 -59.71
CA ASP A 135 -32.59 -12.42 -60.41
C ASP A 135 -32.83 -13.90 -60.03
N HIS A 136 -31.96 -14.51 -59.22
CA HIS A 136 -32.09 -15.92 -58.81
C HIS A 136 -33.04 -16.13 -57.62
N PHE A 137 -33.58 -15.06 -57.02
CA PHE A 137 -34.52 -15.14 -55.91
C PHE A 137 -35.94 -14.75 -56.32
N THR A 138 -36.93 -15.44 -55.74
CA THR A 138 -38.34 -15.07 -55.90
C THR A 138 -38.73 -13.97 -54.92
N THR A 139 -39.85 -13.29 -55.18
CA THR A 139 -40.39 -12.28 -54.26
C THR A 139 -40.62 -12.83 -52.85
N ASP A 140 -41.18 -14.03 -52.74
CA ASP A 140 -41.47 -14.68 -51.45
C ASP A 140 -40.16 -14.99 -50.68
N GLU A 141 -39.09 -15.36 -51.38
CA GLU A 141 -37.78 -15.61 -50.76
C GLU A 141 -37.13 -14.32 -50.28
N ILE A 142 -37.24 -13.23 -51.06
CA ILE A 142 -36.76 -11.90 -50.65
C ILE A 142 -37.54 -11.42 -49.42
N GLU A 143 -38.84 -11.67 -49.34
CA GLU A 143 -39.66 -11.35 -48.17
C GLU A 143 -39.19 -12.14 -46.94
N TYR A 144 -38.95 -13.45 -47.08
CA TYR A 144 -38.40 -14.27 -46.00
C TYR A 144 -37.03 -13.74 -45.53
N MET A 145 -36.13 -13.41 -46.47
CA MET A 145 -34.82 -12.83 -46.14
C MET A 145 -34.97 -11.50 -45.39
N SER A 146 -35.94 -10.66 -45.78
CA SER A 146 -36.25 -9.41 -45.09
C SER A 146 -36.65 -9.64 -43.63
N GLN A 147 -37.47 -10.65 -43.36
CA GLN A 147 -37.87 -11.02 -42.00
C GLN A 147 -36.67 -11.50 -41.16
N VAL A 148 -35.80 -12.34 -41.73
CA VAL A 148 -34.58 -12.81 -41.04
C VAL A 148 -33.65 -11.64 -40.71
N TYR A 149 -33.38 -10.76 -41.69
CA TYR A 149 -32.55 -9.58 -41.44
C TYR A 149 -33.16 -8.65 -40.39
N SER A 150 -34.47 -8.44 -40.44
CA SER A 150 -35.17 -7.60 -39.46
C SER A 150 -35.01 -8.16 -38.04
N GLY A 151 -35.13 -9.48 -37.86
CA GLY A 151 -34.91 -10.12 -36.56
C GLY A 151 -33.47 -9.94 -36.04
N ILE A 152 -32.46 -10.12 -36.90
CA ILE A 152 -31.05 -9.92 -36.50
C ILE A 152 -30.79 -8.45 -36.12
N LEU A 153 -31.35 -7.51 -36.87
CA LEU A 153 -31.22 -6.08 -36.59
C LEU A 153 -31.95 -5.67 -35.30
N GLU A 154 -33.13 -6.25 -35.03
CA GLU A 154 -33.87 -6.03 -33.79
C GLU A 154 -33.08 -6.52 -32.57
N GLU A 155 -32.50 -7.72 -32.63
CA GLU A 155 -31.61 -8.22 -31.58
C GLU A 155 -30.34 -7.37 -31.44
N SER A 156 -29.81 -6.85 -32.55
CA SER A 156 -28.69 -5.89 -32.52
C SER A 156 -29.05 -4.61 -31.77
N LEU A 157 -30.28 -4.09 -31.94
CA LEU A 157 -30.77 -2.92 -31.19
C LEU A 157 -30.90 -3.23 -29.70
N ASN A 158 -31.44 -4.39 -29.33
CA ASN A 158 -31.53 -4.82 -27.92
C ASN A 158 -30.14 -4.82 -27.25
N ASN A 159 -29.10 -5.27 -27.96
CA ASN A 159 -27.73 -5.25 -27.46
C ASN A 159 -27.19 -3.81 -27.26
N ILE A 160 -27.57 -2.86 -28.11
CA ILE A 160 -27.19 -1.43 -27.96
C ILE A 160 -27.84 -0.82 -26.72
N ASP A 161 -29.10 -1.15 -26.44
CA ASP A 161 -29.78 -0.68 -25.23
C ASP A 161 -29.09 -1.18 -23.97
N GLN A 162 -28.66 -2.45 -23.94
CA GLN A 162 -27.87 -2.99 -22.84
C GLN A 162 -26.53 -2.27 -22.67
N ILE A 163 -25.81 -1.99 -23.76
CA ILE A 163 -24.55 -1.24 -23.72
C ILE A 163 -24.78 0.18 -23.18
N THR A 164 -25.88 0.82 -23.58
CA THR A 164 -26.27 2.15 -23.12
C THR A 164 -26.51 2.17 -21.61
N LEU A 165 -27.19 1.15 -21.07
CA LEU A 165 -27.35 0.98 -19.63
C LEU A 165 -26.01 0.83 -18.90
N ILE A 166 -25.04 0.12 -19.48
CA ILE A 166 -23.70 -0.01 -18.89
C ILE A 166 -23.00 1.34 -18.85
N VAL A 167 -23.03 2.11 -19.93
CA VAL A 167 -22.43 3.45 -20.01
C VAL A 167 -23.08 4.39 -18.98
N GLN A 168 -24.40 4.34 -18.83
CA GLN A 168 -25.11 5.12 -17.82
C GLN A 168 -24.77 4.66 -16.40
N SER A 169 -24.54 3.36 -16.20
CA SER A 169 -24.25 2.77 -14.89
C SER A 169 -22.87 3.13 -14.33
N PHE A 170 -22.01 3.81 -15.08
CA PHE A 170 -20.83 4.49 -14.51
C PHE A 170 -21.23 5.57 -13.48
N THR A 171 -22.50 6.00 -13.47
CA THR A 171 -23.07 6.86 -12.44
C THR A 171 -23.65 6.11 -11.23
N THR A 172 -23.71 4.76 -11.27
CA THR A 172 -24.30 3.91 -10.22
C THR A 172 -23.26 3.03 -9.53
N THR A 173 -23.49 2.67 -8.27
CA THR A 173 -22.60 1.80 -7.49
C THR A 173 -22.74 0.34 -7.92
N MET A 174 -21.80 -0.16 -8.73
CA MET A 174 -21.64 -1.60 -9.04
C MET A 174 -20.17 -2.00 -8.90
N SER A 175 -19.91 -3.30 -8.69
CA SER A 175 -18.55 -3.82 -8.65
C SER A 175 -17.95 -3.93 -10.05
N ASP A 176 -16.63 -3.74 -10.15
CA ASP A 176 -15.86 -3.85 -11.41
C ASP A 176 -16.04 -5.23 -12.08
N ALA A 177 -16.14 -6.29 -11.29
CA ALA A 177 -16.38 -7.65 -11.79
C ALA A 177 -17.75 -7.76 -12.47
N LYS A 178 -18.81 -7.24 -11.84
CA LYS A 178 -20.15 -7.28 -12.42
C LYS A 178 -20.25 -6.42 -13.67
N ARG A 179 -19.57 -5.26 -13.67
CA ARG A 179 -19.49 -4.39 -14.85
C ARG A 179 -18.84 -5.11 -16.03
N LEU A 180 -17.70 -5.76 -15.80
CA LEU A 180 -16.98 -6.50 -16.84
C LEU A 180 -17.80 -7.68 -17.37
N GLU A 181 -18.52 -8.40 -16.50
CA GLU A 181 -19.43 -9.48 -16.89
C GLU A 181 -20.51 -8.98 -17.87
N ILE A 182 -21.17 -7.87 -17.56
CA ILE A 182 -22.22 -7.32 -18.44
C ILE A 182 -21.62 -6.85 -19.79
N ILE A 183 -20.45 -6.21 -19.77
CA ILE A 183 -19.75 -5.78 -21.00
C ILE A 183 -19.40 -6.99 -21.87
N ASN A 184 -18.91 -8.08 -21.27
CA ASN A 184 -18.55 -9.29 -22.00
C ASN A 184 -19.79 -9.97 -22.58
N ASN A 185 -20.86 -10.10 -21.80
CA ASN A 185 -22.12 -10.68 -22.28
C ASN A 185 -22.68 -9.90 -23.48
N ALA A 186 -22.68 -8.56 -23.40
CA ALA A 186 -23.10 -7.72 -24.53
C ALA A 186 -22.18 -7.89 -25.75
N ALA A 187 -20.86 -8.01 -25.55
CA ALA A 187 -19.94 -8.30 -26.64
C ALA A 187 -20.24 -9.64 -27.31
N ASP A 188 -20.45 -10.69 -26.52
CA ASP A 188 -20.72 -12.05 -27.03
C ASP A 188 -22.03 -12.11 -27.82
N GLN A 189 -23.05 -11.33 -27.41
CA GLN A 189 -24.31 -11.22 -28.16
C GLN A 189 -24.15 -10.48 -29.49
N VAL A 190 -23.36 -9.39 -29.52
CA VAL A 190 -23.05 -8.70 -30.78
C VAL A 190 -22.24 -9.59 -31.73
N ASP A 191 -21.34 -10.39 -31.18
CA ASP A 191 -20.54 -11.35 -31.94
C ASP A 191 -21.45 -12.42 -32.56
N ALA A 192 -22.37 -13.00 -31.79
CA ALA A 192 -23.34 -13.96 -32.29
C ALA A 192 -24.20 -13.38 -33.43
N ASN A 193 -24.77 -12.19 -33.25
CA ASN A 193 -25.61 -11.56 -34.28
C ASN A 193 -24.83 -11.25 -35.56
N TYR A 194 -23.58 -10.81 -35.44
CA TYR A 194 -22.70 -10.57 -36.58
C TYR A 194 -22.39 -11.87 -37.32
N ASP A 195 -22.07 -12.94 -36.58
CA ASP A 195 -21.77 -14.24 -37.17
C ASP A 195 -22.99 -14.87 -37.85
N ASP A 196 -24.18 -14.71 -37.26
CA ASP A 196 -25.44 -15.17 -37.86
C ASP A 196 -25.76 -14.40 -39.14
N LEU A 197 -25.57 -13.08 -39.16
CA LEU A 197 -25.68 -12.28 -40.38
C LEU A 197 -24.74 -12.76 -41.48
N MET A 198 -23.46 -12.93 -41.15
CA MET A 198 -22.44 -13.37 -42.11
C MET A 198 -22.74 -14.77 -42.64
N ARG A 199 -23.17 -15.68 -41.77
CA ARG A 199 -23.57 -17.05 -42.15
C ARG A 199 -24.78 -17.03 -43.08
N PHE A 200 -25.79 -16.22 -42.77
CA PHE A 200 -26.98 -16.09 -43.60
C PHE A 200 -26.65 -15.50 -44.97
N ASN A 201 -25.83 -14.43 -45.01
CA ASN A 201 -25.32 -13.85 -46.25
C ASN A 201 -24.60 -14.92 -47.10
N GLN A 202 -23.70 -15.68 -46.49
CA GLN A 202 -22.97 -16.74 -47.18
C GLN A 202 -23.89 -17.84 -47.73
N GLN A 203 -24.92 -18.24 -46.98
CA GLN A 203 -25.91 -19.21 -47.43
C GLN A 203 -26.69 -18.70 -48.65
N ASN A 204 -27.09 -17.43 -48.65
CA ASN A 204 -27.80 -16.81 -49.79
C ASN A 204 -26.91 -16.75 -51.03
N VAL A 205 -25.63 -16.36 -50.89
CA VAL A 205 -24.66 -16.36 -51.99
C VAL A 205 -24.50 -17.76 -52.59
N LEU A 206 -24.34 -18.78 -51.75
CA LEU A 206 -24.22 -20.17 -52.20
C LEU A 206 -25.49 -20.67 -52.89
N LEU A 207 -26.67 -20.28 -52.39
CA LEU A 207 -27.95 -20.62 -52.99
C LEU A 207 -28.09 -19.98 -54.38
N SER A 208 -27.77 -18.70 -54.52
CA SER A 208 -27.77 -18.00 -55.82
C SER A 208 -26.81 -18.67 -56.82
N LEU A 209 -25.57 -18.95 -56.40
CA LEU A 209 -24.60 -19.67 -57.24
C LEU A 209 -25.08 -21.05 -57.67
N SER A 210 -25.79 -21.77 -56.80
CA SER A 210 -26.33 -23.10 -57.12
C SER A 210 -27.47 -23.06 -58.14
N ARG A 211 -28.15 -21.90 -58.26
CA ARG A 211 -29.27 -21.69 -59.19
C ARG A 211 -28.82 -21.22 -60.56
N ALA A 212 -27.62 -20.63 -60.66
CA ALA A 212 -27.01 -20.29 -61.94
C ALA A 212 -26.78 -21.55 -62.79
N LYS A 213 -27.36 -21.60 -63.98
CA LYS A 213 -27.38 -22.79 -64.86
C LYS A 213 -26.30 -22.76 -65.92
N THR A 214 -25.83 -21.58 -66.30
CA THR A 214 -24.82 -21.41 -67.35
C THR A 214 -23.49 -20.89 -66.78
N SER A 215 -22.38 -21.17 -67.48
CA SER A 215 -21.07 -20.63 -67.10
C SER A 215 -21.03 -19.10 -67.08
N ILE A 216 -21.84 -18.46 -67.94
CA ILE A 216 -21.98 -17.00 -67.98
C ILE A 216 -22.73 -16.51 -66.74
N GLU A 217 -23.86 -17.12 -66.39
CA GLU A 217 -24.61 -16.79 -65.17
C GLU A 217 -23.75 -16.96 -63.90
N VAL A 218 -23.00 -18.06 -63.81
CA VAL A 218 -22.07 -18.30 -62.69
C VAL A 218 -21.04 -17.17 -62.59
N GLN A 219 -20.48 -16.71 -63.71
CA GLN A 219 -19.55 -15.58 -63.71
C GLN A 219 -20.21 -14.25 -63.33
N THR A 220 -21.46 -14.02 -63.77
CA THR A 220 -22.25 -12.84 -63.40
C THR A 220 -22.53 -12.82 -61.90
N VAL A 221 -22.97 -13.93 -61.32
CA VAL A 221 -23.23 -14.07 -59.88
C VAL A 221 -21.94 -13.89 -59.08
N LYS A 222 -20.83 -14.53 -59.49
CA LYS A 222 -19.52 -14.32 -58.86
C LYS A 222 -19.13 -12.84 -58.86
N LYS A 223 -19.35 -12.14 -59.98
CA LYS A 223 -19.04 -10.71 -60.10
C LYS A 223 -19.94 -9.84 -59.22
N LEU A 224 -21.24 -10.15 -59.14
CA LEU A 224 -22.20 -9.43 -58.29
C LEU A 224 -21.78 -9.49 -56.82
N TYR A 225 -21.41 -10.67 -56.33
CA TYR A 225 -20.99 -10.89 -54.94
C TYR A 225 -19.48 -10.67 -54.68
N GLY A 226 -18.72 -10.20 -55.66
CA GLY A 226 -17.28 -9.94 -55.50
C GLY A 226 -16.40 -11.18 -55.24
N LEU A 227 -16.83 -12.35 -55.68
CA LEU A 227 -16.11 -13.62 -55.51
C LEU A 227 -14.97 -13.78 -56.53
N PRO A 228 -13.88 -14.48 -56.17
CA PRO A 228 -12.78 -14.74 -57.09
C PRO A 228 -13.24 -15.57 -58.31
N GLN A 229 -12.69 -15.23 -59.48
CA GLN A 229 -13.02 -15.86 -60.76
C GLN A 229 -12.52 -17.30 -60.83
#